data_AF-A0A1Y3N7X7-F1
#
_entry.id   AF-A0A1Y3N7X7-F1
#
_cell.length_a   1.000
_cell.length_b   1.000
_cell.length_c   1.000
_cell.angle_alpha   90.00
_cell.angle_beta   90.00
_cell.angle_gamma   90.00
#
_symmetry.space_group_name_H-M   'P 1'
#
loop_
_entity.id
_entity.type
_entity.pdbx_description
1 polymer ?
#
loop_
_entity_poly.entity_id
_entity_poly.type
_entity_poly.pdbx_seq_one_letter_code
_entity_poly.pdbx_strand_id
1 'polypeptide(L)'
;MPIQLPTHWNPKDKCALLELSKGNLRVSYNGTGKTDGDAAAVRANYPMPYQCGLFYFEVTIINKGRNGYIGIGFCTASVDLRKLPGWENNSWGYHGDDGHSFCFSGTGKAYGPTFTTKDTIGCCINFMDMTVFYTKNGVNLGIAFRDIKNDSLYYPAIGLRTPGEVVEANFGQKKFKFDIENYYSDIINNNKSSVGLNELVLQYLVHHGYSETAQTFYNNAFAKGDKAIKQSEENKMEECDVVDFVLKGDIDSAIDLTNRLYPTVLENNDILLFNLRCRKFIEMIRKNEELDMDTEDAIDDDAMDETFSLFAYEHPNNSVLAYLLEPSRREIIANQLNVAILGMYI
;
A
#
# COMPACT_ATOMS: atom_id res chain seq x y z
N MET A 1 -22.01 7.41 -14.68
CA MET A 1 -23.15 6.47 -14.46
C MET A 1 -23.19 6.12 -12.97
N PRO A 2 -24.37 5.88 -12.38
CA PRO A 2 -24.45 5.42 -10.99
C PRO A 2 -23.72 4.09 -10.82
N ILE A 3 -23.03 3.92 -9.69
CA ILE A 3 -22.36 2.66 -9.31
C ILE A 3 -23.45 1.59 -9.13
N GLN A 4 -23.32 0.47 -9.84
CA GLN A 4 -24.25 -0.65 -9.74
C GLN A 4 -23.63 -1.77 -8.90
N LEU A 5 -24.32 -2.16 -7.84
CA LEU A 5 -23.90 -3.26 -6.98
C LEU A 5 -24.48 -4.60 -7.47
N PRO A 6 -23.78 -5.71 -7.25
CA PRO A 6 -24.37 -7.04 -7.40
C PRO A 6 -25.59 -7.18 -6.50
N THR A 7 -26.73 -7.60 -7.07
CA THR A 7 -27.98 -7.77 -6.32
C THR A 7 -28.61 -9.14 -6.52
N HIS A 8 -28.24 -9.89 -7.55
CA HIS A 8 -28.77 -11.23 -7.79
C HIS A 8 -27.88 -11.99 -8.78
N TRP A 9 -28.12 -13.29 -8.93
CA TRP A 9 -27.44 -14.10 -9.94
C TRP A 9 -27.91 -13.74 -11.35
N ASN A 10 -26.97 -13.67 -12.30
CA ASN A 10 -27.27 -13.27 -13.67
C ASN A 10 -27.91 -14.43 -14.45
N PRO A 11 -29.17 -14.33 -14.91
CA PRO A 11 -29.81 -15.40 -15.69
C PRO A 11 -29.16 -15.63 -17.06
N LYS A 12 -28.40 -14.65 -17.57
CA LYS A 12 -27.69 -14.73 -18.85
C LYS A 12 -26.23 -15.18 -18.73
N ASP A 13 -25.67 -15.16 -17.51
CA ASP A 13 -24.27 -15.48 -17.26
C ASP A 13 -24.14 -16.62 -16.24
N LYS A 14 -24.65 -17.78 -16.66
CA LYS A 14 -24.70 -19.02 -15.89
C LYS A 14 -24.54 -20.24 -16.79
N CYS A 15 -24.05 -21.34 -16.24
CA CYS A 15 -24.14 -22.63 -16.90
C CYS A 15 -25.60 -23.10 -17.05
N ALA A 16 -25.90 -23.83 -18.13
CA ALA A 16 -27.25 -24.35 -18.41
C ALA A 16 -27.73 -25.38 -17.39
N LEU A 17 -26.80 -26.04 -16.67
CA LEU A 17 -27.11 -27.02 -15.63
C LEU A 17 -27.63 -26.39 -14.32
N LEU A 18 -27.62 -25.06 -14.21
CA LEU A 18 -28.14 -24.33 -13.06
C LEU A 18 -29.50 -23.73 -13.36
N GLU A 19 -30.42 -23.84 -12.41
CA GLU A 19 -31.70 -23.16 -12.44
C GLU A 19 -31.73 -22.06 -11.36
N LEU A 20 -32.31 -20.92 -11.71
CA LEU A 20 -32.46 -19.77 -10.81
C LEU A 20 -33.92 -19.63 -10.38
N SER A 21 -34.13 -19.35 -9.10
CA SER A 21 -35.46 -19.07 -8.53
C SER A 21 -35.38 -18.02 -7.42
N LYS A 22 -36.53 -17.70 -6.80
CA LYS A 22 -36.62 -16.71 -5.70
C LYS A 22 -36.03 -15.34 -6.07
N GLY A 23 -36.44 -14.80 -7.22
CA GLY A 23 -35.89 -13.53 -7.71
C GLY A 23 -34.42 -13.62 -8.09
N ASN A 24 -33.98 -14.75 -8.63
CA ASN A 24 -32.60 -15.05 -9.00
C ASN A 24 -31.60 -15.04 -7.83
N LEU A 25 -32.07 -15.30 -6.61
CA LEU A 25 -31.20 -15.45 -5.43
C LEU A 25 -30.91 -16.90 -5.09
N ARG A 26 -31.79 -17.82 -5.49
CA ARG A 26 -31.65 -19.26 -5.25
C ARG A 26 -31.15 -19.97 -6.49
N VAL A 27 -30.16 -20.84 -6.31
CA VAL A 27 -29.57 -21.65 -7.38
C VAL A 27 -29.75 -23.12 -7.04
N SER A 28 -30.24 -23.90 -8.00
CA SER A 28 -30.34 -25.36 -7.91
C SER A 28 -29.62 -26.06 -9.06
N TYR A 29 -29.03 -27.21 -8.77
CA TYR A 29 -28.33 -28.01 -9.76
C TYR A 29 -29.24 -29.06 -10.41
N ASN A 30 -29.30 -29.07 -11.75
CA ASN A 30 -30.18 -29.93 -12.55
C ASN A 30 -29.40 -30.91 -13.45
N GLY A 31 -28.08 -31.04 -13.30
CA GLY A 31 -27.25 -31.98 -14.07
C GLY A 31 -27.15 -33.38 -13.45
N THR A 32 -26.35 -34.26 -14.07
CA THR A 32 -26.15 -35.64 -13.56
C THR A 32 -25.09 -35.73 -12.45
N GLY A 33 -24.11 -34.82 -12.47
CA GLY A 33 -23.01 -34.74 -11.50
C GLY A 33 -22.13 -35.99 -11.44
N LYS A 34 -21.90 -36.69 -12.53
CA LYS A 34 -21.12 -37.94 -12.55
C LYS A 34 -19.61 -37.68 -12.54
N THR A 35 -19.17 -36.58 -13.14
CA THR A 35 -17.75 -36.24 -13.33
C THR A 35 -17.48 -34.77 -13.00
N ASP A 36 -16.21 -34.39 -12.94
CA ASP A 36 -15.80 -33.00 -12.74
C ASP A 36 -16.25 -32.08 -13.88
N GLY A 37 -16.47 -32.63 -15.09
CA GLY A 37 -17.02 -31.91 -16.24
C GLY A 37 -18.50 -31.54 -16.09
N ASP A 38 -19.19 -32.07 -15.09
CA ASP A 38 -20.58 -31.74 -14.77
C ASP A 38 -20.70 -30.54 -13.80
N ALA A 39 -19.57 -29.91 -13.43
CA ALA A 39 -19.57 -28.69 -12.62
C ALA A 39 -20.25 -27.54 -13.36
N ALA A 40 -20.95 -26.68 -12.61
CA ALA A 40 -21.74 -25.61 -13.17
C ALA A 40 -21.72 -24.40 -12.23
N ALA A 41 -21.39 -23.23 -12.78
CA ALA A 41 -21.28 -21.98 -12.03
C ALA A 41 -22.17 -20.88 -12.61
N VAL A 42 -22.36 -19.84 -11.79
CA VAL A 42 -23.09 -18.62 -12.13
C VAL A 42 -22.39 -17.42 -11.51
N ARG A 43 -22.35 -16.30 -12.24
CA ARG A 43 -21.89 -14.99 -11.75
C ARG A 43 -23.06 -14.08 -11.38
N ALA A 44 -22.81 -13.11 -10.52
CA ALA A 44 -23.80 -12.06 -10.24
C ALA A 44 -24.04 -11.14 -11.45
N ASN A 45 -25.12 -10.36 -11.41
CA ASN A 45 -25.51 -9.44 -12.47
C ASN A 45 -24.54 -8.27 -12.70
N TYR A 46 -23.76 -7.90 -11.69
CA TYR A 46 -22.74 -6.84 -11.75
C TYR A 46 -21.45 -7.29 -11.07
N PRO A 47 -20.31 -6.68 -11.41
CA PRO A 47 -19.09 -6.86 -10.65
C PRO A 47 -19.17 -6.11 -9.31
N MET A 48 -18.32 -6.50 -8.37
CA MET A 48 -18.08 -5.79 -7.11
C MET A 48 -17.28 -4.51 -7.42
N PRO A 49 -17.83 -3.32 -7.14
CA PRO A 49 -17.10 -2.07 -7.34
C PRO A 49 -15.97 -1.94 -6.32
N TYR A 50 -14.74 -1.68 -6.78
CA TYR A 50 -13.61 -1.46 -5.87
C TYR A 50 -13.84 -0.27 -4.92
N GLN A 51 -14.67 0.70 -5.33
CA GLN A 51 -15.03 1.88 -4.56
C GLN A 51 -15.80 1.56 -3.26
N CYS A 52 -16.33 0.33 -3.12
CA CYS A 52 -16.92 -0.10 -1.87
C CYS A 52 -15.89 -0.18 -0.73
N GLY A 53 -14.60 -0.30 -1.04
CA GLY A 53 -13.53 -0.58 -0.07
C GLY A 53 -13.60 -2.01 0.45
N LEU A 54 -14.79 -2.44 0.88
CA LEU A 54 -15.10 -3.78 1.29
C LEU A 54 -16.43 -4.23 0.69
N PHE A 55 -16.46 -5.43 0.13
CA PHE A 55 -17.68 -6.05 -0.38
C PHE A 55 -17.92 -7.40 0.28
N TYR A 56 -19.16 -7.63 0.74
CA TYR A 56 -19.55 -8.83 1.46
C TYR A 56 -20.88 -9.39 0.98
N PHE A 57 -20.94 -10.71 0.81
CA PHE A 57 -22.18 -11.42 0.54
C PHE A 57 -22.19 -12.77 1.26
N GLU A 58 -23.38 -13.29 1.55
CA GLU A 58 -23.57 -14.59 2.20
C GLU A 58 -24.31 -15.56 1.27
N VAL A 59 -23.98 -16.84 1.40
CA VAL A 59 -24.65 -17.94 0.71
C VAL A 59 -25.06 -18.97 1.75
N THR A 60 -26.36 -19.22 1.86
CA THR A 60 -26.90 -20.27 2.72
C THR A 60 -27.09 -21.54 1.92
N ILE A 61 -26.56 -22.66 2.43
CA ILE A 61 -26.74 -23.97 1.82
C ILE A 61 -28.13 -24.49 2.20
N ILE A 62 -29.06 -24.44 1.25
CA ILE A 62 -30.43 -24.91 1.47
C ILE A 62 -30.47 -26.45 1.49
N ASN A 63 -29.71 -27.08 0.60
CA ASN A 63 -29.53 -28.52 0.56
C ASN A 63 -28.15 -28.83 -0.05
N LYS A 64 -27.36 -29.67 0.63
CA LYS A 64 -26.05 -30.11 0.12
C LYS A 64 -26.15 -31.11 -1.04
N GLY A 65 -27.36 -31.59 -1.36
CA GLY A 65 -27.55 -32.62 -2.36
C GLY A 65 -26.78 -33.90 -2.03
N ARG A 66 -26.35 -34.60 -3.07
CA ARG A 66 -25.69 -35.91 -2.94
C ARG A 66 -24.32 -35.81 -2.27
N ASN A 67 -23.44 -34.94 -2.78
CA ASN A 67 -22.05 -34.87 -2.32
C ASN A 67 -21.70 -33.54 -1.63
N GLY A 68 -22.40 -32.44 -1.92
CA GLY A 68 -22.05 -31.13 -1.35
C GLY A 68 -20.84 -30.49 -2.03
N TYR A 69 -20.64 -30.77 -3.32
CA TYR A 69 -19.58 -30.21 -4.15
C TYR A 69 -19.94 -28.78 -4.57
N ILE A 70 -19.95 -27.91 -3.58
CA ILE A 70 -20.39 -26.52 -3.65
C ILE A 70 -19.18 -25.62 -3.46
N GLY A 71 -18.85 -24.82 -4.46
CA GLY A 71 -17.80 -23.81 -4.40
C GLY A 71 -18.38 -22.40 -4.30
N ILE A 72 -17.87 -21.58 -3.39
CA ILE A 72 -18.30 -20.19 -3.18
C ILE A 72 -17.09 -19.27 -3.32
N GLY A 73 -17.21 -18.20 -4.10
CA GLY A 73 -16.16 -17.21 -4.24
C GLY A 73 -16.48 -16.17 -5.30
N PHE A 74 -15.53 -15.91 -6.18
CA PHE A 74 -15.65 -14.88 -7.21
C PHE A 74 -14.70 -15.17 -8.38
N CYS A 75 -15.00 -14.58 -9.52
CA CYS A 75 -14.19 -14.72 -10.72
C CYS A 75 -14.36 -13.52 -11.66
N THR A 76 -13.52 -13.43 -12.68
CA THR A 76 -13.70 -12.43 -13.75
C THR A 76 -14.70 -12.93 -14.80
N ALA A 77 -15.11 -12.03 -15.70
CA ALA A 77 -16.06 -12.33 -16.78
C ALA A 77 -15.52 -13.35 -17.81
N SER A 78 -14.20 -13.53 -17.91
CA SER A 78 -13.58 -14.45 -18.89
C SER A 78 -13.58 -15.92 -18.46
N VAL A 79 -13.93 -16.21 -17.20
CA VAL A 79 -13.88 -17.57 -16.66
C VAL A 79 -15.00 -18.44 -17.22
N ASP A 80 -14.67 -19.68 -17.60
CA ASP A 80 -15.63 -20.71 -18.02
C ASP A 80 -16.49 -21.16 -16.83
N LEU A 81 -17.80 -21.10 -17.00
CA LEU A 81 -18.78 -21.45 -15.97
C LEU A 81 -19.10 -22.96 -15.91
N ARG A 82 -18.34 -23.81 -16.60
CA ARG A 82 -18.41 -25.29 -16.50
C ARG A 82 -17.44 -25.87 -15.46
N LYS A 83 -16.95 -25.02 -14.56
CA LYS A 83 -15.98 -25.33 -13.50
C LYS A 83 -16.44 -24.67 -12.20
N LEU A 84 -16.02 -25.24 -11.06
CA LEU A 84 -16.28 -24.62 -9.77
C LEU A 84 -15.36 -23.39 -9.57
N PRO A 85 -15.80 -22.37 -8.81
CA PRO A 85 -14.95 -21.22 -8.46
C PRO A 85 -13.59 -21.67 -7.90
N GLY A 86 -12.50 -21.06 -8.37
CA GLY A 86 -11.13 -21.40 -7.97
C GLY A 86 -10.36 -22.33 -8.89
N TRP A 87 -11.04 -23.11 -9.76
CA TRP A 87 -10.36 -24.11 -10.60
C TRP A 87 -9.69 -23.56 -11.86
N GLU A 88 -10.14 -22.41 -12.34
CA GLU A 88 -9.65 -21.77 -13.56
C GLU A 88 -8.87 -20.49 -13.24
N ASN A 89 -8.03 -20.05 -14.18
CA ASN A 89 -7.37 -18.74 -14.10
C ASN A 89 -8.40 -17.62 -13.89
N ASN A 90 -8.05 -16.60 -13.11
CA ASN A 90 -8.94 -15.50 -12.73
C ASN A 90 -10.19 -15.93 -11.93
N SER A 91 -10.10 -17.02 -11.16
CA SER A 91 -11.16 -17.58 -10.31
C SER A 91 -10.63 -17.98 -8.93
N TRP A 92 -11.45 -17.76 -7.90
CA TRP A 92 -11.16 -18.06 -6.49
C TRP A 92 -12.37 -18.71 -5.83
N GLY A 93 -12.15 -19.70 -4.98
CA GLY A 93 -13.26 -20.39 -4.31
C GLY A 93 -12.89 -21.11 -3.02
N TYR A 94 -13.89 -21.31 -2.18
CA TYR A 94 -13.87 -22.13 -0.96
C TYR A 94 -14.95 -23.22 -1.09
N HIS A 95 -14.54 -24.49 -0.92
CA HIS A 95 -15.36 -25.65 -1.28
C HIS A 95 -15.87 -26.40 -0.04
N GLY A 96 -17.11 -26.88 -0.14
CA GLY A 96 -17.86 -27.39 1.02
C GLY A 96 -17.52 -28.81 1.44
N ASP A 97 -17.10 -29.66 0.52
CA ASP A 97 -16.83 -31.07 0.75
C ASP A 97 -15.51 -31.34 1.46
N ASP A 98 -14.50 -30.50 1.23
CA ASP A 98 -13.16 -30.66 1.78
C ASP A 98 -12.69 -29.49 2.66
N GLY A 99 -13.36 -28.34 2.59
CA GLY A 99 -12.98 -27.14 3.33
C GLY A 99 -11.77 -26.41 2.73
N HIS A 100 -11.36 -26.76 1.51
CA HIS A 100 -10.20 -26.19 0.87
C HIS A 100 -10.48 -24.86 0.16
N SER A 101 -9.44 -24.01 0.08
CA SER A 101 -9.41 -22.85 -0.79
C SER A 101 -8.72 -23.19 -2.13
N PHE A 102 -9.25 -22.65 -3.21
CA PHE A 102 -8.80 -22.87 -4.58
C PHE A 102 -8.54 -21.52 -5.26
N CYS A 103 -7.37 -21.38 -5.86
CA CYS A 103 -6.90 -20.14 -6.49
C CYS A 103 -6.17 -20.52 -7.78
N PHE A 104 -6.83 -20.32 -8.92
CA PHE A 104 -6.31 -20.66 -10.25
C PHE A 104 -5.78 -22.09 -10.40
N SER A 105 -6.37 -23.03 -9.67
CA SER A 105 -5.85 -24.40 -9.59
C SER A 105 -6.95 -25.38 -9.26
N GLY A 106 -6.90 -26.56 -9.90
CA GLY A 106 -7.71 -27.71 -9.50
C GLY A 106 -7.25 -28.36 -8.20
N THR A 107 -6.11 -27.94 -7.63
CA THR A 107 -5.59 -28.44 -6.35
C THR A 107 -5.88 -27.45 -5.23
N GLY A 108 -6.71 -27.87 -4.28
CA GLY A 108 -7.06 -27.06 -3.11
C GLY A 108 -5.98 -27.03 -2.03
N LYS A 109 -6.03 -26.01 -1.18
CA LYS A 109 -5.19 -25.87 0.02
C LYS A 109 -6.06 -25.90 1.28
N ALA A 110 -5.54 -26.51 2.35
CA ALA A 110 -6.12 -26.44 3.71
C ALA A 110 -6.45 -24.99 4.08
N TYR A 111 -7.71 -24.72 4.42
CA TYR A 111 -8.17 -23.37 4.74
C TYR A 111 -9.17 -23.36 5.89
N GLY A 112 -10.36 -23.92 5.68
CA GLY A 112 -11.47 -23.85 6.63
C GLY A 112 -12.10 -25.21 6.91
N PRO A 113 -13.12 -25.27 7.77
CA PRO A 113 -13.92 -26.47 7.96
C PRO A 113 -14.73 -26.81 6.69
N THR A 114 -15.22 -28.03 6.57
CA THR A 114 -16.26 -28.34 5.56
C THR A 114 -17.56 -27.59 5.88
N PHE A 115 -18.48 -27.48 4.90
CA PHE A 115 -19.80 -26.89 5.12
C PHE A 115 -20.92 -27.64 4.41
N THR A 116 -22.12 -27.58 4.98
CA THR A 116 -23.24 -28.40 4.54
C THR A 116 -24.59 -27.71 4.71
N THR A 117 -25.67 -28.46 4.49
CA THR A 117 -27.06 -27.99 4.63
C THR A 117 -27.26 -27.23 5.94
N LYS A 118 -27.87 -26.03 5.85
CA LYS A 118 -28.11 -25.03 6.90
C LYS A 118 -26.93 -24.15 7.28
N ASP A 119 -25.71 -24.46 6.84
CA ASP A 119 -24.59 -23.53 7.00
C ASP A 119 -24.79 -22.30 6.13
N THR A 120 -24.31 -21.16 6.62
CA THR A 120 -24.20 -19.91 5.85
C THR A 120 -22.73 -19.57 5.74
N ILE A 121 -22.27 -19.40 4.50
CA ILE A 121 -20.89 -19.05 4.18
C ILE A 121 -20.88 -17.63 3.61
N GLY A 122 -20.16 -16.73 4.27
CA GLY A 122 -19.91 -15.41 3.73
C GLY A 122 -18.57 -15.33 3.01
N CYS A 123 -18.50 -14.49 2.00
CA CYS A 123 -17.28 -14.18 1.26
C CYS A 123 -17.07 -12.66 1.33
N CYS A 124 -15.92 -12.25 1.85
CA CYS A 124 -15.56 -10.84 1.99
C CYS A 124 -14.33 -10.53 1.13
N ILE A 125 -14.44 -9.52 0.29
CA ILE A 125 -13.31 -8.97 -0.45
C ILE A 125 -12.98 -7.60 0.12
N ASN A 126 -11.76 -7.44 0.60
CA ASN A 126 -11.22 -6.17 1.05
C ASN A 126 -10.37 -5.56 -0.09
N PHE A 127 -10.93 -4.58 -0.78
CA PHE A 127 -10.23 -3.83 -1.83
C PHE A 127 -9.21 -2.82 -1.28
N MET A 128 -9.18 -2.58 0.04
CA MET A 128 -8.18 -1.68 0.65
C MET A 128 -6.80 -2.33 0.75
N ASP A 129 -6.75 -3.62 1.06
CA ASP A 129 -5.51 -4.40 1.22
C ASP A 129 -5.41 -5.60 0.27
N MET A 130 -6.37 -5.73 -0.66
CA MET A 130 -6.46 -6.79 -1.65
C MET A 130 -6.49 -8.21 -1.05
N THR A 131 -7.10 -8.35 0.12
CA THR A 131 -7.30 -9.65 0.78
C THR A 131 -8.73 -10.17 0.68
N VAL A 132 -8.88 -11.48 0.84
CA VAL A 132 -10.18 -12.15 0.90
C VAL A 132 -10.22 -13.09 2.08
N PHE A 133 -11.33 -13.05 2.81
CA PHE A 133 -11.64 -14.02 3.85
C PHE A 133 -13.06 -14.56 3.67
N TYR A 134 -13.29 -15.71 4.28
CA TYR A 134 -14.62 -16.29 4.38
C TYR A 134 -15.10 -16.32 5.82
N THR A 135 -16.41 -16.46 5.98
CA THR A 135 -17.04 -16.64 7.28
C THR A 135 -17.91 -17.88 7.24
N LYS A 136 -18.05 -18.59 8.36
CA LYS A 136 -19.03 -19.67 8.52
C LYS A 136 -19.92 -19.36 9.70
N ASN A 137 -21.23 -19.28 9.45
CA ASN A 137 -22.25 -19.02 10.46
C ASN A 137 -21.93 -17.81 11.36
N GLY A 138 -21.42 -16.73 10.77
CA GLY A 138 -21.05 -15.50 11.47
C GLY A 138 -19.66 -15.52 12.13
N VAL A 139 -18.84 -16.56 11.93
CA VAL A 139 -17.46 -16.62 12.44
C VAL A 139 -16.48 -16.41 11.29
N ASN A 140 -15.53 -15.48 11.44
CA ASN A 140 -14.44 -15.24 10.48
C ASN A 140 -13.44 -16.41 10.50
N LEU A 141 -13.08 -16.92 9.32
CA LEU A 141 -12.19 -18.07 9.13
C LEU A 141 -10.73 -17.67 8.82
N GLY A 142 -10.43 -16.37 8.81
CA GLY A 142 -9.12 -15.84 8.45
C GLY A 142 -8.94 -15.65 6.94
N ILE A 143 -7.79 -15.11 6.55
CA ILE A 143 -7.49 -14.77 5.15
C ILE A 143 -7.29 -16.03 4.31
N ALA A 144 -8.08 -16.19 3.26
CA ALA A 144 -7.95 -17.25 2.25
C ALA A 144 -6.99 -16.86 1.13
N PHE A 145 -7.07 -15.62 0.66
CA PHE A 145 -6.31 -15.12 -0.49
C PHE A 145 -5.73 -13.74 -0.18
N ARG A 146 -4.54 -13.48 -0.69
CA ARG A 146 -3.81 -12.21 -0.62
C ARG A 146 -3.42 -11.76 -2.02
N ASP A 147 -3.05 -10.50 -2.14
CA ASP A 147 -2.44 -9.92 -3.34
C ASP A 147 -3.31 -10.08 -4.59
N ILE A 148 -4.63 -9.93 -4.42
CA ILE A 148 -5.54 -9.90 -5.57
C ILE A 148 -5.26 -8.66 -6.40
N LYS A 149 -5.12 -8.84 -7.72
CA LYS A 149 -4.82 -7.72 -8.62
C LYS A 149 -6.00 -6.77 -8.72
N ASN A 150 -5.74 -5.47 -8.79
CA ASN A 150 -6.77 -4.46 -9.05
C ASN A 150 -6.81 -4.04 -10.52
N ASP A 151 -6.73 -5.02 -11.42
CA ASP A 151 -6.70 -4.81 -12.88
C ASP A 151 -7.95 -5.35 -13.59
N SER A 152 -8.89 -5.91 -12.82
CA SER A 152 -10.01 -6.69 -13.33
C SER A 152 -11.31 -6.42 -12.58
N LEU A 153 -12.44 -6.67 -13.25
CA LEU A 153 -13.75 -6.65 -12.63
C LEU A 153 -14.08 -8.03 -12.07
N TYR A 154 -14.32 -8.10 -10.76
CA TYR A 154 -14.63 -9.34 -10.05
C TYR A 154 -16.12 -9.49 -9.80
N TYR A 155 -16.66 -10.65 -10.11
CA TYR A 155 -18.07 -10.99 -9.91
C TYR A 155 -18.19 -12.02 -8.80
N PRO A 156 -19.10 -11.86 -7.82
CA PRO A 156 -19.48 -12.94 -6.96
C PRO A 156 -19.88 -14.15 -7.80
N ALA A 157 -19.46 -15.33 -7.40
CA ALA A 157 -19.69 -16.56 -8.12
C ALA A 157 -19.93 -17.73 -7.16
N ILE A 158 -20.84 -18.62 -7.55
CA ILE A 158 -21.02 -19.91 -6.89
C ILE A 158 -21.01 -21.00 -7.96
N GLY A 159 -20.61 -22.21 -7.56
CA GLY A 159 -20.67 -23.40 -8.39
C GLY A 159 -21.25 -24.58 -7.65
N LEU A 160 -22.02 -25.39 -8.35
CA LEU A 160 -22.63 -26.65 -7.91
C LEU A 160 -22.20 -27.76 -8.88
N ARG A 161 -22.18 -29.01 -8.41
CA ARG A 161 -21.79 -30.16 -9.24
C ARG A 161 -22.68 -31.38 -9.06
N THR A 162 -23.41 -31.56 -7.96
CA THR A 162 -24.19 -32.80 -7.75
C THR A 162 -25.68 -32.63 -7.57
N PRO A 163 -26.50 -33.64 -7.97
CA PRO A 163 -27.95 -33.58 -7.86
C PRO A 163 -28.43 -33.22 -6.45
N GLY A 164 -29.43 -32.34 -6.40
CA GLY A 164 -30.08 -31.89 -5.17
C GLY A 164 -29.36 -30.77 -4.43
N GLU A 165 -28.21 -30.29 -4.92
CA GLU A 165 -27.55 -29.10 -4.39
C GLU A 165 -28.41 -27.85 -4.64
N VAL A 166 -28.67 -27.11 -3.56
CA VAL A 166 -29.45 -25.87 -3.59
C VAL A 166 -28.81 -24.87 -2.62
N VAL A 167 -28.57 -23.66 -3.11
CA VAL A 167 -28.04 -22.55 -2.31
C VAL A 167 -28.85 -21.27 -2.52
N GLU A 168 -28.85 -20.37 -1.55
CA GLU A 168 -29.50 -19.06 -1.64
C GLU A 168 -28.55 -17.95 -1.20
N ALA A 169 -28.40 -16.93 -2.06
CA ALA A 169 -27.56 -15.78 -1.80
C ALA A 169 -28.29 -14.66 -1.07
N ASN A 170 -27.53 -13.92 -0.28
CA ASN A 170 -27.87 -12.64 0.29
C ASN A 170 -26.77 -11.65 -0.11
N PHE A 171 -27.13 -10.68 -0.96
CA PHE A 171 -26.27 -9.57 -1.38
C PHE A 171 -26.51 -8.30 -0.54
N GLY A 172 -27.17 -8.43 0.62
CA GLY A 172 -27.53 -7.32 1.50
C GLY A 172 -29.05 -7.06 1.57
N GLN A 173 -29.89 -7.86 0.91
CA GLN A 173 -31.35 -7.75 1.04
C GLN A 173 -31.85 -8.14 2.43
N LYS A 174 -31.08 -8.93 3.17
CA LYS A 174 -31.36 -9.37 4.53
C LYS A 174 -30.15 -9.07 5.43
N LYS A 175 -30.38 -8.96 6.73
CA LYS A 175 -29.28 -8.87 7.71
C LYS A 175 -28.37 -10.09 7.57
N PHE A 176 -27.06 -9.85 7.52
CA PHE A 176 -26.04 -10.89 7.51
C PHE A 176 -25.93 -11.60 8.87
N LYS A 177 -25.44 -12.86 8.88
CA LYS A 177 -25.06 -13.54 10.12
C LYS A 177 -23.75 -13.00 10.68
N PHE A 178 -22.80 -12.65 9.81
CA PHE A 178 -21.58 -11.96 10.22
C PHE A 178 -21.84 -10.47 10.44
N ASP A 179 -21.26 -9.91 11.50
CA ASP A 179 -21.35 -8.48 11.80
C ASP A 179 -20.33 -7.68 10.96
N ILE A 180 -20.65 -7.54 9.67
CA ILE A 180 -19.77 -6.86 8.72
C ILE A 180 -19.61 -5.38 9.01
N GLU A 181 -20.62 -4.75 9.62
CA GLU A 181 -20.60 -3.33 10.00
C GLU A 181 -19.60 -3.08 11.13
N ASN A 182 -19.59 -3.94 12.15
CA ASN A 182 -18.58 -3.86 13.20
C ASN A 182 -17.18 -4.12 12.65
N TYR A 183 -17.01 -5.14 11.80
CA TYR A 183 -15.72 -5.43 11.16
C TYR A 183 -15.19 -4.24 10.34
N TYR A 184 -16.05 -3.58 9.55
CA TYR A 184 -15.67 -2.38 8.80
C TYR A 184 -15.31 -1.22 9.73
N SER A 185 -16.07 -1.03 10.80
CA SER A 185 -15.80 0.00 11.81
C SER A 185 -14.44 -0.21 12.48
N ASP A 186 -14.10 -1.45 12.81
CA ASP A 186 -12.80 -1.81 13.39
C ASP A 186 -11.65 -1.50 12.44
N ILE A 187 -11.79 -1.80 11.14
CA ILE A 187 -10.79 -1.42 10.13
C ILE A 187 -10.60 0.10 10.10
N ILE A 188 -11.70 0.86 10.01
CA ILE A 188 -11.64 2.31 9.94
C ILE A 188 -11.04 2.90 11.22
N ASN A 189 -11.37 2.37 12.39
CA ASN A 189 -10.84 2.85 13.67
C ASN A 189 -9.34 2.54 13.82
N ASN A 190 -8.91 1.34 13.42
CA ASN A 190 -7.50 0.96 13.39
C ASN A 190 -6.69 1.76 12.35
N ASN A 191 -7.32 2.21 11.26
CA ASN A 191 -6.68 3.11 10.30
C ASN A 191 -6.73 4.58 10.75
N LYS A 192 -7.70 4.96 11.59
CA LYS A 192 -7.86 6.31 12.17
C LYS A 192 -6.97 6.57 13.37
N SER A 193 -6.28 5.58 13.93
CA SER A 193 -5.20 5.84 14.87
C SER A 193 -4.06 6.54 14.13
N SER A 194 -4.20 7.86 13.94
CA SER A 194 -3.26 8.99 13.71
C SER A 194 -1.94 8.80 12.94
N VAL A 195 -1.54 7.60 12.58
CA VAL A 195 -0.22 7.26 12.04
C VAL A 195 -0.13 7.73 10.60
N GLY A 196 -1.15 7.54 9.76
CA GLY A 196 -1.06 7.91 8.33
C GLY A 196 -0.96 9.42 8.05
N LEU A 197 -1.73 10.25 8.75
CA LEU A 197 -1.65 11.70 8.57
C LEU A 197 -0.38 12.27 9.22
N ASN A 198 -0.07 11.83 10.43
CA ASN A 198 1.13 12.31 11.11
C ASN A 198 2.39 11.86 10.37
N GLU A 199 2.41 10.67 9.79
CA GLU A 199 3.51 10.21 8.95
C GLU A 199 3.61 11.06 7.68
N LEU A 200 2.49 11.34 7.00
CA LEU A 200 2.50 12.22 5.82
C LEU A 200 3.01 13.63 6.15
N VAL A 201 2.59 14.19 7.29
CA VAL A 201 3.04 15.50 7.77
C VAL A 201 4.52 15.45 8.13
N LEU A 202 4.97 14.40 8.84
CA LEU A 202 6.38 14.24 9.20
C LEU A 202 7.26 14.08 7.96
N GLN A 203 6.87 13.23 7.01
CA GLN A 203 7.55 13.07 5.71
C GLN A 203 7.62 14.40 4.96
N TYR A 204 6.54 15.18 4.94
CA TYR A 204 6.56 16.51 4.32
C TYR A 204 7.56 17.46 5.00
N LEU A 205 7.60 17.48 6.33
CA LEU A 205 8.51 18.33 7.10
C LEU A 205 9.98 17.94 6.86
N VAL A 206 10.28 16.64 6.85
CA VAL A 206 11.62 16.11 6.52
C VAL A 206 11.99 16.43 5.07
N HIS A 207 11.08 16.22 4.12
CA HIS A 207 11.29 16.50 2.70
C HIS A 207 11.61 17.97 2.40
N HIS A 208 11.14 18.90 3.23
CA HIS A 208 11.39 20.33 3.02
C HIS A 208 12.44 20.90 3.96
N GLY A 209 13.14 20.05 4.73
CA GLY A 209 14.22 20.48 5.63
C GLY A 209 13.73 21.30 6.83
N TYR A 210 12.45 21.14 7.22
CA TYR A 210 11.89 21.82 8.39
C TYR A 210 12.27 21.10 9.69
N SER A 211 13.57 20.90 9.93
CA SER A 211 14.12 19.97 10.92
C SER A 211 13.62 20.20 12.35
N GLU A 212 13.63 21.45 12.82
CA GLU A 212 13.13 21.78 14.17
C GLU A 212 11.62 21.49 14.31
N THR A 213 10.86 21.75 13.25
CA THR A 213 9.41 21.51 13.23
C THR A 213 9.13 20.01 13.11
N ALA A 214 9.88 19.28 12.30
CA ALA A 214 9.82 17.82 12.17
C ALA A 214 10.09 17.14 13.51
N GLN A 215 11.13 17.55 14.23
CA GLN A 215 11.50 16.99 15.52
C GLN A 215 10.47 17.29 16.61
N THR A 216 9.97 18.54 16.66
CA THR A 216 8.90 18.93 17.58
C THR A 216 7.60 18.19 17.26
N PHE A 217 7.25 18.06 15.98
CA PHE A 217 6.08 17.31 15.53
C PHE A 217 6.21 15.83 15.89
N TYR A 218 7.38 15.22 15.66
CA TYR A 218 7.67 13.82 16.00
C TYR A 218 7.47 13.54 17.48
N ASN A 219 8.09 14.34 18.33
CA ASN A 219 7.99 14.21 19.79
C ASN A 219 6.55 14.35 20.29
N ASN A 220 5.70 15.12 19.63
CA ASN A 220 4.30 15.28 20.04
C ASN A 220 3.38 14.21 19.44
N ALA A 221 3.56 13.89 18.16
CA ALA A 221 2.69 12.99 17.40
C ALA A 221 2.99 11.51 17.64
N PHE A 222 4.24 11.15 17.97
CA PHE A 222 4.70 9.77 18.07
C PHE A 222 5.25 9.38 19.46
N ALA A 223 5.29 10.29 20.45
CA ALA A 223 5.79 9.98 21.80
C ALA A 223 5.09 8.80 22.48
N LYS A 224 3.84 8.49 22.12
CA LYS A 224 3.05 7.37 22.66
C LYS A 224 2.93 6.17 21.70
N GLY A 225 3.62 6.19 20.56
CA GLY A 225 3.52 5.17 19.52
C GLY A 225 4.33 3.89 19.77
N ASP A 226 4.03 2.87 18.99
CA ASP A 226 4.64 1.54 19.02
C ASP A 226 6.16 1.59 18.79
N LYS A 227 6.94 0.72 19.44
CA LYS A 227 8.43 0.82 19.45
C LYS A 227 9.04 0.67 18.05
N ALA A 228 8.47 -0.17 17.19
CA ALA A 228 8.94 -0.37 15.83
C ALA A 228 8.75 0.87 14.94
N ILE A 229 7.67 1.62 15.17
CA ILE A 229 7.38 2.87 14.45
C ILE A 229 8.39 3.95 14.86
N LYS A 230 8.71 4.06 16.15
CA LYS A 230 9.72 5.01 16.63
C LYS A 230 11.10 4.80 15.98
N GLN A 231 11.55 3.55 15.86
CA GLN A 231 12.84 3.23 15.25
C GLN A 231 12.89 3.60 13.75
N SER A 232 11.82 3.33 13.00
CA SER A 232 11.70 3.70 11.58
C SER A 232 11.75 5.22 11.39
N GLU A 233 11.01 5.96 12.21
CA GLU A 233 10.91 7.40 12.09
C GLU A 233 12.12 8.16 12.67
N GLU A 234 12.85 7.58 13.63
CA GLU A 234 14.15 8.09 14.08
C GLU A 234 15.19 8.09 12.95
N ASN A 235 15.24 7.00 12.17
CA ASN A 235 16.11 6.94 10.99
C ASN A 235 15.74 8.03 9.95
N LYS A 236 14.44 8.34 9.81
CA LYS A 236 13.96 9.46 8.97
C LYS A 236 14.27 10.85 9.55
N MET A 237 14.58 10.95 10.83
CA MET A 237 15.01 12.20 11.46
C MET A 237 16.49 12.50 11.18
N GLU A 238 17.33 11.47 11.10
CA GLU A 238 18.76 11.60 10.76
C GLU A 238 18.96 12.16 9.33
N GLU A 239 17.98 11.97 8.43
CA GLU A 239 18.00 12.58 7.08
C GLU A 239 17.86 14.11 7.14
N CYS A 240 17.20 14.62 8.19
CA CYS A 240 16.96 16.05 8.38
C CYS A 240 18.22 16.79 8.85
N ASP A 241 19.13 16.10 9.54
CA ASP A 241 20.39 16.66 10.02
C ASP A 241 21.34 16.99 8.85
N VAL A 242 21.31 16.20 7.78
CA VAL A 242 22.11 16.45 6.57
C VAL A 242 21.74 17.79 5.92
N VAL A 243 20.43 18.04 5.76
CA VAL A 243 19.91 19.26 5.16
C VAL A 243 20.19 20.48 6.05
N ASP A 244 20.05 20.31 7.36
CA ASP A 244 20.32 21.35 8.36
C ASP A 244 21.79 21.80 8.37
N PHE A 245 22.75 20.87 8.24
CA PHE A 245 24.17 21.22 8.09
C PHE A 245 24.42 22.10 6.86
N VAL A 246 23.80 21.80 5.71
CA VAL A 246 23.92 22.64 4.50
C VAL A 246 23.31 24.03 4.71
N LEU A 247 22.14 24.11 5.34
CA LEU A 247 21.46 25.39 5.63
C LEU A 247 22.25 26.27 6.62
N LYS A 248 22.89 25.65 7.61
CA LYS A 248 23.80 26.31 8.56
C LYS A 248 25.14 26.72 7.92
N GLY A 249 25.46 26.21 6.73
CA GLY A 249 26.72 26.48 6.03
C GLY A 249 27.88 25.60 6.51
N ASP A 250 27.59 24.52 7.24
CA ASP A 250 28.56 23.50 7.64
C ASP A 250 28.57 22.37 6.61
N ILE A 251 29.21 22.64 5.47
CA ILE A 251 29.21 21.73 4.33
C ILE A 251 30.03 20.46 4.58
N ASP A 252 31.04 20.53 5.44
CA ASP A 252 31.88 19.38 5.79
C ASP A 252 31.09 18.35 6.57
N SER A 253 30.39 18.77 7.63
CA SER A 253 29.50 17.89 8.39
C SER A 253 28.38 17.32 7.51
N ALA A 254 27.85 18.10 6.56
CA ALA A 254 26.85 17.62 5.61
C ALA A 254 27.40 16.48 4.71
N ILE A 255 28.60 16.63 4.15
CA ILE A 255 29.23 15.61 3.30
C ILE A 255 29.56 14.35 4.10
N ASP A 256 30.15 14.50 5.29
CA ASP A 256 30.54 13.38 6.15
C ASP A 256 29.31 12.58 6.59
N LEU A 257 28.25 13.27 7.00
CA LEU A 257 26.99 12.64 7.39
C LEU A 257 26.32 11.95 6.20
N THR A 258 26.31 12.58 5.02
CA THR A 258 25.76 12.00 3.80
C THR A 258 26.51 10.72 3.42
N ASN A 259 27.84 10.71 3.41
CA ASN A 259 28.61 9.52 3.07
C ASN A 259 28.43 8.38 4.09
N ARG A 260 28.21 8.73 5.36
CA ARG A 260 27.98 7.75 6.42
C ARG A 260 26.61 7.10 6.32
N LEU A 261 25.56 7.87 6.04
CA LEU A 261 24.17 7.39 5.98
C LEU A 261 23.78 6.87 4.59
N TYR A 262 24.30 7.51 3.53
CA TYR A 262 23.93 7.31 2.13
C TYR A 262 25.16 7.26 1.21
N PRO A 263 26.04 6.25 1.37
CA PRO A 263 27.35 6.22 0.71
C PRO A 263 27.28 6.35 -0.82
N THR A 264 26.20 5.87 -1.45
CA THR A 264 26.04 5.90 -2.91
C THR A 264 25.53 7.22 -3.48
N VAL A 265 25.02 8.15 -2.66
CA VAL A 265 24.36 9.38 -3.16
C VAL A 265 25.36 10.32 -3.81
N LEU A 266 26.48 10.59 -3.12
CA LEU A 266 27.52 11.48 -3.63
C LEU A 266 28.44 10.79 -4.62
N GLU A 267 28.63 9.46 -4.51
CA GLU A 267 29.37 8.66 -5.49
C GLU A 267 28.69 8.64 -6.88
N ASN A 268 27.36 8.62 -6.91
CA ASN A 268 26.60 8.57 -8.16
C ASN A 268 26.23 9.95 -8.72
N ASN A 269 26.55 11.03 -8.01
CA ASN A 269 26.16 12.38 -8.38
C ASN A 269 27.34 13.37 -8.23
N ASP A 270 28.32 13.22 -9.12
CA ASP A 270 29.51 14.07 -9.20
C ASP A 270 29.17 15.56 -9.27
N ILE A 271 28.04 15.91 -9.91
CA ILE A 271 27.57 17.30 -10.05
C ILE A 271 27.14 17.85 -8.69
N LEU A 272 26.38 17.09 -7.91
CA LEU A 272 25.96 17.48 -6.57
C LEU A 272 27.15 17.58 -5.62
N LEU A 273 28.08 16.63 -5.67
CA LEU A 273 29.31 16.68 -4.89
C LEU A 273 30.18 17.90 -5.27
N PHE A 274 30.28 18.22 -6.56
CA PHE A 274 30.95 19.42 -7.04
C PHE A 274 30.28 20.69 -6.50
N ASN A 275 28.95 20.78 -6.59
CA ASN A 275 28.19 21.93 -6.07
C ASN A 275 28.38 22.11 -4.56
N LEU A 276 28.37 21.02 -3.78
CA LEU A 276 28.68 21.05 -2.35
C LEU A 276 30.09 21.57 -2.10
N ARG A 277 31.10 21.09 -2.83
CA ARG A 277 32.49 21.59 -2.70
C ARG A 277 32.62 23.07 -3.06
N CYS A 278 31.95 23.53 -4.13
CA CYS A 278 31.86 24.95 -4.45
C CYS A 278 31.20 25.74 -3.31
N ARG A 279 30.16 25.18 -2.67
CA ARG A 279 29.53 25.85 -1.53
C ARG A 279 30.45 25.91 -0.33
N LYS A 280 31.17 24.84 0.00
CA LYS A 280 32.18 24.83 1.06
C LYS A 280 33.16 25.99 0.89
N PHE A 281 33.67 26.15 -0.33
CA PHE A 281 34.59 27.23 -0.68
C PHE A 281 33.96 28.62 -0.47
N ILE A 282 32.71 28.80 -0.88
CA ILE A 282 31.96 30.04 -0.66
C ILE A 282 31.76 30.33 0.84
N GLU A 283 31.48 29.32 1.65
CA GLU A 283 31.35 29.47 3.11
C GLU A 283 32.69 29.81 3.78
N MET A 284 33.82 29.29 3.26
CA MET A 284 35.16 29.67 3.72
C MET A 284 35.46 31.15 3.45
N ILE A 285 35.12 31.65 2.25
CA ILE A 285 35.27 33.08 1.90
C ILE A 285 34.47 33.96 2.86
N ARG A 286 33.21 33.58 3.12
CA ARG A 286 32.34 34.33 4.03
C ARG A 286 32.88 34.39 5.46
N LYS A 287 33.39 33.26 5.98
CA LYS A 287 34.00 33.22 7.31
C LYS A 287 35.26 34.08 7.41
N ASN A 288 36.05 34.18 6.32
CA ASN A 288 37.22 35.05 6.28
C ASN A 288 36.85 36.54 6.29
N GLU A 289 35.80 36.97 5.56
CA GLU A 289 35.32 38.37 5.65
C GLU A 289 34.77 38.73 7.04
N GLU A 290 34.20 37.77 7.79
CA GLU A 290 33.80 37.98 9.19
C GLU A 290 34.99 38.10 10.15
N LEU A 291 36.13 37.46 9.83
CA LEU A 291 37.36 37.50 10.61
C LEU A 291 38.19 38.77 10.34
N ASP A 292 38.09 39.36 9.15
CA ASP A 292 38.79 40.60 8.76
C ASP A 292 38.21 41.88 9.40
N MET A 293 37.11 41.79 10.16
CA MET A 293 36.55 42.94 10.89
C MET A 293 37.09 43.13 12.31
N ASP A 294 37.87 42.20 12.86
CA ASP A 294 38.50 42.35 14.18
C ASP A 294 39.76 41.48 14.28
N THR A 295 40.91 41.96 13.78
CA THR A 295 42.26 41.86 14.39
C THR A 295 43.38 42.07 13.35
N GLU A 296 44.12 43.18 13.49
CA GLU A 296 45.52 43.23 13.07
C GLU A 296 46.29 42.31 14.02
N ASP A 297 46.71 41.11 13.58
CA ASP A 297 47.97 40.49 14.02
C ASP A 297 48.38 39.28 13.16
N ALA A 298 49.68 39.30 12.83
CA ALA A 298 50.55 38.35 12.11
C ALA A 298 49.99 36.99 11.63
N ILE A 299 50.07 36.78 10.32
CA ILE A 299 49.87 35.49 9.63
C ILE A 299 51.21 34.73 9.54
N ASP A 300 51.18 33.45 9.94
CA ASP A 300 52.25 32.45 9.79
C ASP A 300 52.21 31.77 8.40
N ASP A 301 53.38 31.54 7.82
CA ASP A 301 53.64 31.51 6.36
C ASP A 301 53.57 30.12 5.70
N ASP A 302 52.69 29.22 6.15
CA ASP A 302 52.69 27.82 5.64
C ASP A 302 51.33 27.30 5.12
N ALA A 303 50.33 28.17 4.93
CA ALA A 303 49.01 27.79 4.38
C ALA A 303 48.63 28.56 3.11
N MET A 304 49.61 29.11 2.39
CA MET A 304 49.36 30.15 1.38
C MET A 304 49.39 29.68 -0.08
N ASP A 305 49.34 28.39 -0.41
CA ASP A 305 49.49 27.94 -1.82
C ASP A 305 48.26 27.30 -2.50
N GLU A 306 47.14 27.07 -1.80
CA GLU A 306 45.86 26.68 -2.44
C GLU A 306 44.82 27.82 -2.47
N THR A 307 45.04 28.88 -1.70
CA THR A 307 44.16 30.07 -1.58
C THR A 307 44.28 31.03 -2.77
N PHE A 308 45.29 30.87 -3.62
CA PHE A 308 45.70 31.85 -4.64
C PHE A 308 44.74 32.03 -5.83
N SER A 309 43.73 31.18 -6.00
CA SER A 309 42.71 31.40 -7.04
C SER A 309 41.55 32.31 -6.59
N LEU A 310 41.46 32.64 -5.29
CA LEU A 310 40.41 33.50 -4.72
C LEU A 310 40.82 34.94 -4.45
N PHE A 311 42.12 35.24 -4.46
CA PHE A 311 42.65 36.60 -4.28
C PHE A 311 42.33 37.56 -5.44
N ALA A 312 41.54 37.14 -6.45
CA ALA A 312 41.26 37.95 -7.62
C ALA A 312 40.32 39.15 -7.38
N TYR A 313 39.78 39.35 -6.16
CA TYR A 313 38.98 40.53 -5.80
C TYR A 313 39.25 40.98 -4.37
N GLU A 314 39.65 42.23 -4.16
CA GLU A 314 39.86 42.87 -2.84
C GLU A 314 38.58 42.89 -1.98
N HIS A 315 37.40 42.82 -2.61
CA HIS A 315 36.10 42.78 -1.93
C HIS A 315 35.12 41.84 -2.68
N PRO A 316 35.02 40.56 -2.29
CA PRO A 316 34.10 39.58 -2.88
C PRO A 316 32.64 40.05 -2.95
N ASN A 317 32.16 40.78 -1.94
CA ASN A 317 30.81 41.37 -1.90
C ASN A 317 30.57 42.48 -2.95
N ASN A 318 31.62 43.09 -3.51
CA ASN A 318 31.51 44.11 -4.55
C ASN A 318 31.68 43.53 -5.97
N SER A 319 31.88 42.22 -6.09
CA SER A 319 32.00 41.54 -7.37
C SER A 319 30.65 41.43 -8.08
N VAL A 320 30.67 41.40 -9.41
CA VAL A 320 29.48 41.04 -10.23
C VAL A 320 28.94 39.64 -9.92
N LEU A 321 29.72 38.83 -9.20
CA LEU A 321 29.37 37.49 -8.73
C LEU A 321 28.93 37.45 -7.25
N ALA A 322 28.73 38.60 -6.59
CA ALA A 322 28.33 38.66 -5.18
C ALA A 322 27.04 37.88 -4.86
N TYR A 323 26.16 37.68 -5.85
CA TYR A 323 24.97 36.83 -5.73
C TYR A 323 25.27 35.36 -5.39
N LEU A 324 26.52 34.89 -5.57
CA LEU A 324 26.96 33.55 -5.18
C LEU A 324 27.19 33.44 -3.66
N LEU A 325 27.46 34.55 -3.00
CA LEU A 325 27.67 34.64 -1.54
C LEU A 325 26.33 34.61 -0.78
N GLU A 326 25.20 34.83 -1.44
CA GLU A 326 23.89 34.88 -0.79
C GLU A 326 23.59 33.60 0.02
N PRO A 327 23.06 33.72 1.26
CA PRO A 327 22.62 32.56 2.05
C PRO A 327 21.49 31.77 1.36
N SER A 328 20.66 32.41 0.54
CA SER A 328 19.57 31.80 -0.24
C SER A 328 20.06 30.65 -1.13
N ARG A 329 21.33 30.67 -1.54
CA ARG A 329 21.96 29.61 -2.34
C ARG A 329 22.17 28.31 -1.54
N ARG A 330 22.20 28.36 -0.21
CA ARG A 330 22.23 27.15 0.65
C ARG A 330 20.97 26.32 0.44
N GLU A 331 19.81 26.97 0.36
CA GLU A 331 18.52 26.29 0.17
C GLU A 331 18.47 25.51 -1.15
N ILE A 332 19.06 26.05 -2.21
CA ILE A 332 19.09 25.37 -3.53
C ILE A 332 19.88 24.06 -3.44
N ILE A 333 21.07 24.10 -2.83
CA ILE A 333 21.93 22.92 -2.69
C ILE A 333 21.37 21.93 -1.67
N ALA A 334 20.79 22.44 -0.57
CA ALA A 334 20.12 21.64 0.44
C ALA A 334 18.93 20.86 -0.18
N ASN A 335 18.12 21.50 -1.02
CA ASN A 335 17.03 20.84 -1.76
C ASN A 335 17.54 19.80 -2.75
N GLN A 336 18.61 20.09 -3.50
CA GLN A 336 19.20 19.12 -4.44
C GLN A 336 19.74 17.88 -3.72
N LEU A 337 20.40 18.08 -2.57
CA LEU A 337 20.89 17.00 -1.73
C LEU A 337 19.74 16.17 -1.15
N ASN A 338 18.70 16.84 -0.65
CA ASN A 338 17.54 16.15 -0.10
C ASN A 338 16.80 15.31 -1.15
N VAL A 339 16.62 15.84 -2.37
CA VAL A 339 16.03 15.09 -3.49
C VAL A 339 16.88 13.87 -3.86
N ALA A 340 18.21 14.00 -3.85
CA ALA A 340 19.10 12.89 -4.19
C ALA A 340 19.09 11.77 -3.13
N ILE A 341 18.98 12.12 -1.85
CA ILE A 341 18.84 11.17 -0.73
C ILE A 341 17.49 10.45 -0.83
N LEU A 342 16.40 11.20 -0.99
CA LEU A 342 15.05 10.62 -1.04
C LEU A 342 14.80 9.78 -2.30
N GLY A 343 15.49 10.07 -3.40
CA GLY A 343 15.47 9.28 -4.64
C GLY A 343 16.04 7.86 -4.50
N MET A 344 16.68 7.50 -3.37
CA MET A 344 17.10 6.13 -3.09
C MET A 344 15.94 5.19 -2.71
N TYR A 345 14.80 5.76 -2.29
CA TYR A 345 13.66 5.01 -1.77
C TYR A 345 12.56 4.73 -2.82
N ILE A 346 12.76 5.18 -4.06
CA ILE A 346 11.85 5.01 -5.21
C ILE A 346 12.52 4.07 -6.21
#